data_AF-A0A0Q6H389-F1
#
_entry.id   AF-A0A0Q6H389-F1
#
_cell.length_a   1.000
_cell.length_b   1.000
_cell.length_c   1.000
_cell.angle_alpha   90.00
_cell.angle_beta   90.00
_cell.angle_gamma   90.00
#
_symmetry.space_group_name_H-M   'P 1'
#
loop_
_entity.id
_entity.type
_entity.pdbx_description
1 polymer ?
#
loop_
_entity_poly.entity_id
_entity_poly.type
_entity_poly.pdbx_seq_one_letter_code
_entity_poly.pdbx_strand_id
1 'polypeptide(L)'
;MTATTDFIAELVRAANSLGQVSLFERRRLLERAIHTIRDMRDIIGIPSSGTDADALLDLAEICSSIHRRTDAEAQKALLEAAGMIRDLRVIVDSKVSIMIGEIRGPEERTP
;
A
#
# COMPACT_ATOMS: atom_id res chain seq x y z
N MET A 1 -19.11 9.70 -5.15
CA MET A 1 -17.72 9.45 -4.70
C MET A 1 -17.73 8.17 -3.90
N THR A 2 -16.70 7.33 -4.00
CA THR A 2 -16.58 6.10 -3.20
C THR A 2 -15.66 6.37 -2.01
N ALA A 3 -15.86 5.64 -0.91
CA ALA A 3 -15.04 5.77 0.29
C ALA A 3 -13.52 5.63 0.00
N THR A 4 -13.15 4.78 -0.97
CA THR A 4 -11.76 4.64 -1.43
C THR A 4 -11.23 5.90 -2.11
N THR A 5 -12.02 6.52 -3.00
CA THR A 5 -11.62 7.79 -3.66
C THR A 5 -11.44 8.92 -2.65
N ASP A 6 -12.32 9.00 -1.65
CA ASP A 6 -12.22 10.01 -0.60
C ASP A 6 -10.95 9.81 0.25
N PHE A 7 -10.61 8.56 0.55
CA PHE A 7 -9.40 8.23 1.30
C PHE A 7 -8.12 8.52 0.50
N ILE A 8 -8.08 8.23 -0.80
CA ILE A 8 -6.96 8.64 -1.67
C ILE A 8 -6.77 10.16 -1.61
N ALA A 9 -7.86 10.92 -1.71
CA ALA A 9 -7.80 12.38 -1.66
C ALA A 9 -7.33 12.89 -0.28
N GLU A 10 -7.69 12.20 0.81
CA GLU A 10 -7.20 12.47 2.16
C GLU A 10 -5.68 12.30 2.26
N LEU A 11 -5.13 11.19 1.77
CA LEU A 11 -3.69 10.92 1.75
C LEU A 11 -2.91 11.97 0.94
N VAL A 12 -3.42 12.32 -0.25
CA VAL A 12 -2.79 13.34 -1.11
C VAL A 12 -2.84 14.72 -0.47
N ARG A 13 -3.94 15.10 0.18
CA ARG A 13 -4.02 16.37 0.91
C ARG A 13 -3.05 16.39 2.09
N ALA A 14 -2.99 15.32 2.87
CA ALA A 14 -2.07 15.23 4.00
C ALA A 14 -0.60 15.33 3.56
N ALA A 15 -0.23 14.66 2.47
CA ALA A 15 1.10 14.75 1.88
C ALA A 15 1.48 16.17 1.44
N ASN A 16 0.51 16.93 0.91
CA ASN A 16 0.73 18.32 0.47
C ASN A 16 0.64 19.35 1.59
N SER A 17 0.24 18.96 2.80
CA SER A 17 0.05 19.87 3.93
C SER A 17 0.73 19.38 5.20
N LEU A 18 1.83 18.62 5.08
CA LEU A 18 2.51 17.98 6.21
C LEU A 18 2.87 18.94 7.34
N GLY A 19 3.26 20.19 7.04
CA GLY A 19 3.54 21.20 8.06
C GLY A 19 2.34 21.51 8.97
N GLN A 20 1.12 21.15 8.58
CA GLN A 20 -0.13 21.29 9.34
C GLN A 20 -0.67 19.94 9.86
N VAL A 21 -0.09 18.81 9.46
CA VAL A 21 -0.51 17.47 9.88
C VAL A 21 0.40 16.98 11.00
N SER A 22 -0.18 16.70 12.17
CA SER A 22 0.56 16.20 13.33
C SER A 22 1.20 14.84 13.04
N LEU A 23 2.31 14.53 13.71
CA LEU A 23 2.96 13.20 13.59
C LEU A 23 2.00 12.05 13.89
N PHE A 24 1.08 12.24 14.85
CA PHE A 24 0.04 11.28 15.17
C PHE A 24 -0.89 11.03 13.97
N GLU A 25 -1.35 12.09 13.32
CA GLU A 25 -2.26 11.97 12.18
C GLU A 25 -1.56 11.37 10.95
N ARG A 26 -0.29 11.74 10.71
CA ARG A 26 0.54 11.10 9.66
C ARG A 26 0.64 9.59 9.88
N ARG A 27 0.92 9.17 11.12
CA ARG A 27 1.00 7.76 11.50
C ARG A 27 -0.34 7.06 11.27
N ARG A 28 -1.43 7.61 11.80
CA ARG A 28 -2.78 7.06 11.67
C ARG A 28 -3.19 6.88 10.21
N LEU A 29 -2.87 7.85 9.35
CA LEU A 29 -3.12 7.77 7.90
C LEU A 29 -2.33 6.65 7.25
N LEU A 30 -1.04 6.49 7.57
CA LEU A 30 -0.22 5.40 7.07
C LEU A 30 -0.69 4.03 7.56
N GLU A 31 -1.02 3.88 8.86
CA GLU A 31 -1.54 2.63 9.42
C GLU A 31 -2.84 2.20 8.71
N ARG A 32 -3.77 3.16 8.52
CA ARG A 32 -5.01 2.91 7.78
C ARG A 32 -4.74 2.55 6.32
N ALA A 33 -3.78 3.21 5.67
CA ALA A 33 -3.44 2.93 4.28
C ALA A 33 -2.83 1.52 4.12
N ILE A 34 -1.92 1.13 5.02
CA ILE A 34 -1.33 -0.21 5.05
C ILE A 34 -2.40 -1.30 5.19
N HIS A 35 -3.35 -1.12 6.11
CA HIS A 35 -4.44 -2.07 6.29
C HIS A 35 -5.32 -2.16 5.03
N THR A 36 -5.67 -1.00 4.46
CA THR A 36 -6.47 -0.94 3.22
C THR A 36 -5.76 -1.63 2.05
N ILE A 37 -4.45 -1.42 1.89
CA ILE A 37 -3.66 -2.05 0.82
C ILE A 37 -3.62 -3.58 1.02
N ARG A 38 -3.42 -4.05 2.26
CA ARG A 38 -3.43 -5.48 2.58
C ARG A 38 -4.79 -6.11 2.21
N ASP A 39 -5.89 -5.53 2.69
CA ASP A 39 -7.23 -6.04 2.42
C ASP A 39 -7.53 -6.07 0.92
N MET A 40 -7.12 -5.03 0.18
CA MET A 40 -7.32 -4.98 -1.27
C MET A 40 -6.47 -6.00 -2.02
N ARG A 41 -5.22 -6.25 -1.59
CA ARG A 41 -4.35 -7.30 -2.15
C ARG A 41 -4.96 -8.69 -1.91
N ASP A 42 -5.49 -8.94 -0.72
CA ASP A 42 -6.17 -10.19 -0.38
C ASP A 42 -7.41 -10.43 -1.25
N ILE A 43 -8.22 -9.39 -1.49
CA ILE A 43 -9.41 -9.47 -2.37
C ILE A 43 -9.06 -9.89 -3.81
N ILE A 44 -7.93 -9.42 -4.34
CA ILE A 44 -7.52 -9.70 -5.73
C ILE A 44 -6.57 -10.90 -5.86
N GLY A 45 -6.25 -11.58 -4.76
CA GLY A 45 -5.39 -12.76 -4.75
C GLY A 45 -3.90 -12.46 -4.95
N ILE A 46 -3.44 -11.25 -4.62
CA ILE A 46 -2.00 -10.93 -4.58
C ILE A 46 -1.50 -11.24 -3.16
N PRO A 47 -0.75 -12.34 -2.95
CA PRO A 47 -0.15 -12.60 -1.66
C PRO A 47 0.86 -11.49 -1.31
N SER A 48 1.05 -11.25 -0.02
CA SER A 48 2.24 -10.53 0.45
C SER A 48 3.45 -11.30 -0.08
N SER A 49 4.36 -10.67 -0.83
CA SER A 49 5.45 -11.41 -1.48
C SER A 49 6.37 -12.09 -0.46
N GLY A 50 6.32 -11.66 0.80
CA GLY A 50 7.16 -12.18 1.88
C GLY A 50 8.64 -11.85 1.68
N THR A 51 8.95 -10.99 0.70
CA THR A 51 10.29 -10.57 0.34
C THR A 51 10.56 -9.15 0.84
N ASP A 52 11.82 -8.83 1.08
CA ASP A 52 12.27 -7.49 1.48
C ASP A 52 11.95 -6.39 0.44
N ALA A 53 11.56 -6.78 -0.79
CA ALA A 53 11.16 -5.87 -1.86
C ALA A 53 9.65 -5.55 -1.88
N ASP A 54 8.88 -5.97 -0.86
CA ASP A 54 7.48 -5.59 -0.76
C ASP A 54 7.34 -4.13 -0.31
N ALA A 55 6.89 -3.25 -1.20
CA ALA A 55 6.66 -1.83 -0.90
C ALA A 55 5.72 -1.61 0.29
N LEU A 56 4.88 -2.60 0.66
CA LEU A 56 4.05 -2.53 1.86
C LEU A 56 4.88 -2.65 3.15
N LEU A 57 5.99 -3.39 3.13
CA LEU A 57 6.93 -3.47 4.25
C LEU A 57 7.69 -2.16 4.43
N ASP A 58 8.12 -1.52 3.34
CA ASP A 58 8.75 -0.20 3.37
C ASP A 58 7.83 0.84 4.02
N LEU A 59 6.55 0.85 3.62
CA LEU A 59 5.54 1.71 4.25
C LEU A 59 5.37 1.41 5.74
N ALA A 60 5.37 0.13 6.14
CA ALA A 60 5.26 -0.27 7.54
C ALA A 60 6.49 0.17 8.35
N GLU A 61 7.69 0.09 7.79
CA GLU A 61 8.92 0.58 8.42
C GLU A 61 8.84 2.10 8.64
N ILE A 62 8.48 2.87 7.60
CA ILE A 62 8.33 4.32 7.69
C ILE A 62 7.26 4.68 8.74
N CYS A 63 6.14 3.97 8.75
CA CYS A 63 5.06 4.18 9.70
C CYS A 63 5.52 3.93 11.16
N SER A 64 6.27 2.85 11.40
CA SER A 64 6.79 2.52 12.73
C SER A 64 7.80 3.55 13.25
N SER A 65 8.55 4.16 12.34
CA SER A 65 9.66 5.07 12.62
C SER A 65 9.31 6.54 12.34
N ILE A 66 8.04 6.88 12.12
CA ILE A 66 7.57 8.19 11.62
C ILE A 66 8.08 9.40 12.42
N HIS A 67 8.31 9.23 13.72
CA HIS A 67 8.85 10.28 14.60
C HIS A 67 10.33 10.63 14.32
N ARG A 68 11.05 9.76 13.60
CA ARG A 68 12.45 9.95 13.17
C ARG A 68 12.57 10.28 11.69
N ARG A 69 11.45 10.24 10.95
CA ARG A 69 11.42 10.48 9.51
C ARG A 69 11.32 11.96 9.22
N THR A 70 11.96 12.35 8.14
CA THR A 70 11.83 13.69 7.58
C THR A 70 10.43 13.90 6.99
N ASP A 71 10.01 15.16 6.87
CA ASP A 71 8.77 15.50 6.17
C ASP A 71 8.77 14.98 4.73
N ALA A 72 9.91 14.98 4.04
CA ALA A 72 10.02 14.45 2.68
C ALA A 72 9.77 12.93 2.61
N GLU A 73 10.30 12.16 3.56
CA GLU A 73 10.03 10.72 3.66
C GLU A 73 8.56 10.43 3.98
N ALA A 74 7.98 11.18 4.93
CA ALA A 74 6.56 11.06 5.26
C ALA A 74 5.66 11.44 4.07
N GLN A 75 6.03 12.47 3.32
CA GLN A 75 5.32 12.91 2.11
C GLN A 75 5.32 11.81 1.08
N LYS A 76 6.52 11.28 0.78
CA LYS A 76 6.70 10.21 -0.19
C LYS A 76 5.85 9.00 0.20
N ALA A 77 5.90 8.56 1.45
CA ALA A 77 5.13 7.42 1.93
C ALA A 77 3.61 7.61 1.79
N LEU A 78 3.08 8.80 2.10
CA LEU A 78 1.65 9.09 1.93
C LEU A 78 1.22 9.07 0.45
N LEU A 79 2.04 9.62 -0.44
CA LEU A 79 1.77 9.61 -1.89
C LEU A 79 1.90 8.21 -2.48
N GLU A 80 2.88 7.44 -2.03
CA GLU A 80 3.11 6.07 -2.46
C GLU A 80 1.95 5.15 -2.04
N ALA A 81 1.49 5.29 -0.79
CA ALA A 81 0.31 4.59 -0.31
C ALA A 81 -0.96 4.98 -1.11
N ALA A 82 -1.13 6.27 -1.43
CA ALA A 82 -2.25 6.72 -2.26
C ALA A 82 -2.19 6.14 -3.68
N GLY A 83 -0.98 6.04 -4.26
CA GLY A 83 -0.73 5.39 -5.55
C GLY A 83 -1.10 3.91 -5.53
N MET A 84 -0.61 3.16 -4.55
CA MET A 84 -0.92 1.73 -4.42
C MET A 84 -2.43 1.47 -4.28
N ILE A 85 -3.13 2.23 -3.44
CA ILE A 85 -4.59 2.08 -3.28
C ILE A 85 -5.30 2.38 -4.61
N ARG A 86 -4.86 3.40 -5.35
CA ARG A 86 -5.41 3.72 -6.67
C ARG A 86 -5.20 2.58 -7.66
N ASP A 87 -3.99 2.03 -7.73
CA ASP A 87 -3.67 0.96 -8.68
C ASP A 87 -4.47 -0.31 -8.38
N LEU A 88 -4.53 -0.71 -7.11
CA LEU A 88 -5.37 -1.83 -6.67
C LEU A 88 -6.85 -1.57 -6.95
N ARG A 89 -7.32 -0.34 -6.76
CA ARG A 89 -8.71 0.02 -7.05
C ARG A 89 -9.04 -0.15 -8.52
N VAL A 90 -8.15 0.26 -9.42
CA VAL A 90 -8.33 0.06 -10.86
C VAL A 90 -8.45 -1.43 -11.18
N ILE A 91 -7.61 -2.28 -10.59
CA ILE A 91 -7.69 -3.74 -10.80
C ILE A 91 -9.03 -4.31 -10.32
N VAL A 92 -9.45 -3.94 -9.10
CA VAL A 92 -10.75 -4.35 -8.52
C VAL A 92 -11.92 -3.90 -9.39
N ASP A 93 -11.94 -2.63 -9.82
CA ASP A 93 -13.02 -2.08 -10.64
C ASP A 93 -13.01 -2.68 -12.06
N SER A 94 -11.85 -3.09 -12.56
CA SER A 94 -11.71 -3.74 -13.89
C SER A 94 -12.15 -5.20 -13.91
N LYS A 95 -12.54 -5.78 -12.75
CA LYS A 95 -12.86 -7.22 -12.57
C LYS A 95 -11.76 -8.19 -13.04
N VAL A 96 -10.51 -7.73 -13.10
CA VAL A 96 -9.37 -8.57 -13.48
C VAL A 96 -8.97 -9.40 -12.26
N SER A 97 -9.03 -10.73 -12.39
CA SER A 97 -8.49 -11.66 -11.39
C SER A 97 -7.06 -12.04 -11.78
N ILE A 98 -6.10 -11.76 -10.90
CA ILE A 98 -4.69 -12.15 -11.08
C ILE A 98 -4.45 -13.38 -10.23
N MET A 99 -4.26 -14.54 -10.85
CA MET A 99 -3.82 -15.75 -10.15
C MET A 99 -2.31 -15.90 -10.33
N ILE A 100 -1.54 -15.68 -9.27
CA ILE A 100 -0.11 -16.02 -9.26
C ILE A 100 -0.02 -17.53 -9.01
N GLY A 101 0.18 -18.31 -10.07
CA GLY A 101 0.46 -19.74 -9.95
C GLY A 101 1.84 -19.97 -9.36
N GLU A 102 1.96 -20.95 -8.45
CA GLU A 102 3.26 -21.48 -8.05
C GLU A 102 4.02 -21.92 -9.31
N ILE A 103 5.24 -21.41 -9.48
CA ILE A 103 6.14 -21.91 -10.52
C ILE A 103 6.50 -23.33 -10.10
N ARG A 104 5.84 -24.34 -10.68
CA ARG A 104 6.25 -25.74 -10.55
C ARG A 104 7.69 -25.85 -11.03
N GLY A 105 8.59 -26.12 -10.09
CA GLY A 105 10.00 -26.41 -10.37
C GLY A 105 10.13 -27.64 -11.30
N PRO A 106 11.26 -27.78 -12.00
CA PRO A 106 11.46 -28.78 -13.05
C PRO A 106 11.41 -30.26 -12.61
N GLU A 107 11.09 -30.57 -11.35
CA GLU A 107 11.19 -31.93 -10.80
C GLU A 107 9.98 -32.84 -11.09
N GLU A 108 8.85 -32.32 -11.59
CA GLU A 108 7.68 -33.15 -11.97
C GLU A 108 7.74 -33.69 -13.42
N ARG A 109 8.90 -33.65 -14.08
CA ARG A 109 9.12 -34.39 -15.33
C ARG A 109 9.81 -35.72 -15.04
N THR A 110 9.05 -36.72 -14.64
CA THR A 110 9.43 -38.12 -14.87
C THR A 110 8.24 -38.90 -15.50
N PRO A 111 8.54 -39.87 -16.37
CA PRO A 111 7.69 -40.29 -17.50
C PRO A 111 6.44 -41.10 -17.12
#